data_AF-A0A5C4WZC5-F1
#
_entry.id   AF-A0A5C4WZC5-F1
#
_cell.length_a   1.000
_cell.length_b   1.000
_cell.length_c   1.000
_cell.angle_alpha   90.00
_cell.angle_beta   90.00
_cell.angle_gamma   90.00
#
_symmetry.space_group_name_H-M   'P 1'
#
loop_
_entity.id
_entity.type
_entity.pdbx_description
1 polymer ?
#
loop_
_entity_poly.entity_id
_entity_poly.type
_entity_poly.pdbx_seq_one_letter_code
_entity_poly.pdbx_strand_id
1 'polypeptide(L)'
;AWTVKHGSGLLCAPLPAVLADSLALPDMVERNEDSLRTAYTVTVDAASGVTTGISAADRARTARVLADPASGPADLVRPGHVLPLRARPGGVLERRGHTEAAVDLCRLAGLPPVAVITELVDLDDPDGGMLRGAAVVALGAEHELPVITIDQLATHLRTAAEPPSHRD
;
A
#
# COMPACT_ATOMS: atom_id res chain seq x y z
N ALA A 1 4.47 -12.66 6.41
CA ALA A 1 5.45 -12.93 7.48
C ALA A 1 6.69 -12.07 7.30
N TRP A 2 7.37 -12.14 6.14
CA TRP A 2 8.54 -11.30 5.81
C TRP A 2 8.30 -9.80 6.06
N THR A 3 7.22 -9.24 5.54
CA THR A 3 6.84 -7.83 5.72
C THR A 3 6.72 -7.40 7.18
N VAL A 4 6.28 -8.29 8.08
CA VAL A 4 6.15 -7.99 9.51
C VAL A 4 7.52 -8.03 10.19
N LYS A 5 8.40 -8.93 9.76
CA LYS A 5 9.74 -9.06 10.32
C LYS A 5 10.65 -7.88 9.94
N HIS A 6 10.56 -7.42 8.69
CA HIS A 6 11.46 -6.39 8.14
C HIS A 6 10.84 -4.99 8.07
N GLY A 7 9.56 -4.86 8.39
CA GLY A 7 8.83 -3.59 8.37
C GLY A 7 8.53 -3.02 9.75
N SER A 8 7.89 -1.87 9.79
CA SER A 8 7.45 -1.17 11.00
C SER A 8 6.40 -1.94 11.83
N GLY A 9 5.87 -3.04 11.28
CA GLY A 9 4.74 -3.78 11.84
C GLY A 9 3.38 -3.12 11.55
N LEU A 10 3.38 -1.83 11.17
CA LEU A 10 2.23 -1.09 10.68
C LEU A 10 1.99 -1.45 9.21
N LEU A 11 1.01 -2.33 8.97
CA LEU A 11 0.66 -2.75 7.61
C LEU A 11 -0.48 -1.90 7.07
N CYS A 12 -0.17 -1.19 5.99
CA CYS A 12 -1.14 -0.39 5.28
C CYS A 12 -1.61 -1.11 4.00
N ALA A 13 -2.85 -0.85 3.59
CA ALA A 13 -3.44 -1.40 2.38
C ALA A 13 -3.89 -0.28 1.42
N PRO A 14 -2.99 0.24 0.57
CA PRO A 14 -3.35 1.21 -0.47
C PRO A 14 -4.40 0.65 -1.42
N LEU A 15 -5.44 1.43 -1.67
CA LEU A 15 -6.53 1.10 -2.57
C LEU A 15 -7.14 2.38 -3.20
N PRO A 16 -7.87 2.29 -4.32
CA PRO A 16 -8.50 3.45 -4.94
C PRO A 16 -9.57 4.04 -4.02
N ALA A 17 -9.69 5.37 -3.97
CA ALA A 17 -10.71 6.04 -3.15
C ALA A 17 -12.14 5.51 -3.40
N VAL A 18 -12.49 5.20 -4.65
CA VAL A 18 -13.79 4.62 -5.03
C VAL A 18 -14.05 3.24 -4.43
N LEU A 19 -13.00 2.44 -4.23
CA LEU A 19 -13.09 1.13 -3.59
C LEU A 19 -13.23 1.28 -2.06
N ALA A 20 -12.56 2.27 -1.47
CA ALA A 20 -12.82 2.65 -0.08
C ALA A 20 -14.29 3.02 0.13
N ASP A 21 -14.87 3.80 -0.79
CA ASP A 21 -16.26 4.22 -0.72
C ASP A 21 -17.22 3.02 -0.81
N SER A 22 -16.99 2.09 -1.75
CA SER A 22 -17.84 0.90 -1.88
C SER A 22 -17.74 -0.06 -0.69
N LEU A 23 -16.60 -0.05 0.01
CA LEU A 23 -16.36 -0.83 1.23
C LEU A 23 -16.76 -0.07 2.52
N ALA A 24 -17.34 1.13 2.40
CA ALA A 24 -17.69 2.01 3.52
C ALA A 24 -16.51 2.22 4.48
N LEU A 25 -15.37 2.64 3.93
CA LEU A 25 -14.13 2.95 4.66
C LEU A 25 -13.92 4.47 4.69
N PRO A 26 -14.56 5.18 5.64
CA PRO A 26 -14.35 6.62 5.80
C PRO A 26 -12.92 6.90 6.26
N ASP A 27 -12.47 8.14 6.04
CA ASP A 27 -11.21 8.64 6.59
C ASP A 27 -11.20 8.45 8.12
N MET A 28 -10.03 8.13 8.68
CA MET A 28 -9.86 7.81 10.10
C MET A 28 -10.21 8.98 11.03
N VAL A 29 -9.95 10.21 10.57
CA VAL A 29 -10.15 11.45 11.32
C VAL A 29 -10.74 12.51 10.41
N GLU A 30 -11.60 13.37 10.95
CA GLU A 30 -12.21 14.48 10.21
C GLU A 30 -11.19 15.55 9.80
N ARG A 31 -10.27 15.88 10.70
CA ARG A 31 -9.18 16.84 10.47
C ARG A 31 -7.84 16.12 10.49
N ASN A 32 -7.32 15.80 9.31
CA ASN A 32 -6.01 15.19 9.19
C ASN A 32 -4.91 16.21 9.54
N GLU A 33 -4.13 15.93 10.60
CA GLU A 33 -3.00 16.75 11.06
C GLU A 33 -1.63 16.16 10.69
N ASP A 34 -1.59 15.02 9.99
CA ASP A 34 -0.35 14.46 9.45
C ASP A 34 0.30 15.45 8.48
N SER A 35 1.60 15.69 8.67
CA SER A 35 2.44 16.51 7.81
C SER A 35 2.45 16.03 6.35
N LEU A 36 2.39 14.71 6.13
CA LEU A 36 2.36 14.09 4.80
C LEU A 36 0.94 13.86 4.28
N ARG A 37 -0.07 14.23 5.09
CA ARG A 37 -1.50 14.11 4.77
C ARG A 37 -1.88 12.71 4.31
N THR A 38 -1.35 11.69 4.98
CA THR A 38 -1.62 10.28 4.66
C THR A 38 -3.09 9.99 4.89
N ALA A 39 -3.76 9.48 3.85
CA ALA A 39 -5.21 9.28 3.83
C ALA A 39 -5.59 7.93 4.44
N TYR A 40 -5.35 7.77 5.75
CA TYR A 40 -5.79 6.62 6.52
C TYR A 40 -7.31 6.54 6.57
N THR A 41 -7.87 5.36 6.36
CA THR A 41 -9.26 5.04 6.73
C THR A 41 -9.31 4.43 8.12
N VAL A 42 -10.51 4.21 8.64
CA VAL A 42 -10.70 3.30 9.78
C VAL A 42 -10.02 1.95 9.53
N THR A 43 -9.42 1.36 10.56
CA THR A 43 -8.71 0.09 10.44
C THR A 43 -9.67 -1.08 10.32
N VAL A 44 -9.22 -2.16 9.67
CA VAL A 44 -10.09 -3.32 9.38
C VAL A 44 -9.40 -4.65 9.57
N ASP A 45 -10.22 -5.67 9.82
CA ASP A 45 -9.90 -7.09 9.64
C ASP A 45 -10.97 -7.74 8.76
N ALA A 46 -10.67 -8.87 8.12
CA ALA A 46 -11.69 -9.69 7.48
C ALA A 46 -12.70 -10.21 8.52
N ALA A 47 -13.99 -10.22 8.18
CA ALA A 47 -15.04 -10.72 9.06
C ALA A 47 -15.04 -12.25 9.21
N SER A 48 -14.38 -12.97 8.29
CA SER A 48 -14.32 -14.43 8.29
C SER A 48 -12.98 -14.97 7.81
N GLY A 49 -12.64 -16.17 8.28
CA GLY A 49 -11.38 -16.84 7.92
C GLY A 49 -10.16 -16.25 8.63
N VAL A 50 -10.37 -15.56 9.74
CA VAL A 50 -9.34 -15.03 10.64
C VAL A 50 -9.65 -15.44 12.08
N THR A 51 -8.68 -15.26 12.97
CA THR A 51 -8.82 -15.51 14.40
C THR A 51 -8.83 -14.19 15.16
N THR A 52 -7.65 -13.71 15.54
CA THR A 52 -7.46 -12.43 16.23
C THR A 52 -7.18 -11.28 15.28
N GLY A 53 -6.94 -11.55 13.98
CA GLY A 53 -6.66 -10.52 12.98
C GLY A 53 -5.19 -10.14 12.86
N ILE A 54 -4.39 -10.24 13.93
CA ILE A 54 -3.01 -9.72 13.98
C ILE A 54 -1.97 -10.61 13.27
N SER A 55 -2.28 -11.89 13.11
CA SER A 55 -1.33 -12.85 12.53
C SER A 55 -0.95 -12.44 11.10
N ALA A 56 0.22 -12.85 10.62
CA ALA A 56 0.61 -12.56 9.24
C ALA A 56 -0.36 -13.20 8.22
N ALA A 57 -0.95 -14.36 8.56
CA ALA A 57 -1.95 -15.02 7.73
C ALA A 57 -3.29 -14.27 7.74
N ASP A 58 -3.71 -13.80 8.92
CA ASP A 58 -4.97 -13.08 9.12
C ASP A 58 -4.92 -11.73 8.39
N ARG A 59 -3.83 -10.96 8.54
CA ARG A 59 -3.65 -9.70 7.79
C ARG A 59 -3.59 -9.91 6.28
N ALA A 60 -2.98 -11.01 5.82
CA ALA A 60 -3.01 -11.38 4.41
C ALA A 60 -4.41 -11.79 3.94
N ARG A 61 -5.23 -12.41 4.79
CA ARG A 61 -6.65 -12.68 4.49
C ARG A 61 -7.43 -11.38 4.37
N THR A 62 -7.27 -10.44 5.30
CA THR A 62 -7.86 -9.09 5.23
C THR A 62 -7.50 -8.38 3.93
N ALA A 63 -6.22 -8.38 3.54
CA ALA A 63 -5.78 -7.77 2.28
C ALA A 63 -6.44 -8.39 1.03
N ARG A 64 -6.64 -9.72 1.04
CA ARG A 64 -7.36 -10.40 -0.06
C ARG A 64 -8.84 -10.02 -0.11
N VAL A 65 -9.50 -9.88 1.03
CA VAL A 65 -10.89 -9.39 1.09
C VAL A 65 -10.98 -7.96 0.55
N LEU A 66 -10.05 -7.08 0.92
CA LEU A 66 -10.00 -5.73 0.36
C LEU A 66 -9.82 -5.72 -1.16
N ALA A 67 -9.10 -6.69 -1.71
CA ALA A 67 -8.80 -6.80 -3.14
C ALA A 67 -9.88 -7.55 -3.96
N ASP A 68 -10.81 -8.23 -3.31
CA ASP A 68 -11.81 -9.07 -3.97
C ASP A 68 -12.98 -8.21 -4.47
N PRO A 69 -13.28 -8.18 -5.79
CA PRO A 69 -14.37 -7.38 -6.34
C PRO A 69 -15.77 -7.82 -5.87
N ALA A 70 -15.90 -9.01 -5.30
CA ALA A 70 -17.15 -9.50 -4.72
C ALA A 70 -17.34 -9.08 -3.25
N SER A 71 -16.31 -8.54 -2.60
CA SER A 71 -16.39 -8.14 -1.19
C SER A 71 -17.16 -6.83 -1.00
N GLY A 72 -17.90 -6.76 0.10
CA GLY A 72 -18.64 -5.59 0.53
C GLY A 72 -18.35 -5.17 1.97
N PRO A 73 -19.03 -4.13 2.48
CA PRO A 73 -18.79 -3.62 3.83
C PRO A 73 -18.90 -4.67 4.95
N ALA A 74 -19.79 -5.65 4.79
CA ALA A 74 -20.04 -6.72 5.76
C ALA A 74 -18.91 -7.76 5.86
N ASP A 75 -18.04 -7.84 4.86
CA ASP A 75 -16.89 -8.75 4.86
C ASP A 75 -15.71 -8.22 5.68
N LEU A 76 -15.85 -7.02 6.25
CA LEU A 76 -14.85 -6.34 7.05
C LEU A 76 -15.40 -6.02 8.44
N VAL A 77 -14.57 -6.20 9.46
CA VAL A 77 -14.80 -5.74 10.84
C VAL A 77 -13.99 -4.47 11.07
N ARG A 78 -14.55 -3.54 11.87
CA ARG A 78 -13.96 -2.24 12.21
C ARG A 78 -14.05 -2.06 13.74
N PRO A 79 -12.97 -1.76 14.48
CA PRO A 79 -11.58 -1.65 14.01
C PRO A 79 -10.96 -3.03 13.67
N GLY A 80 -9.74 -3.02 13.14
CA GLY A 80 -8.89 -4.20 12.96
C GLY A 80 -7.40 -3.87 12.82
N HIS A 81 -6.61 -4.77 12.25
CA HIS A 81 -5.15 -4.73 12.27
C HIS A 81 -4.48 -4.39 10.92
N VAL A 82 -5.27 -4.09 9.89
CA VAL A 82 -4.80 -3.54 8.61
C VAL A 82 -5.32 -2.11 8.47
N LEU A 83 -4.49 -1.21 7.95
CA LEU A 83 -4.81 0.21 7.75
C LEU A 83 -5.02 0.52 6.27
N PRO A 84 -6.26 0.53 5.74
CA PRO A 84 -6.47 0.93 4.36
C PRO A 84 -6.08 2.39 4.14
N LEU A 85 -5.53 2.67 2.96
CA LEU A 85 -5.09 4.00 2.55
C LEU A 85 -5.78 4.38 1.23
N ARG A 86 -6.41 5.55 1.19
CA ARG A 86 -7.08 6.04 -0.02
C ARG A 86 -6.06 6.68 -0.95
N ALA A 87 -5.75 6.00 -2.06
CA ALA A 87 -4.89 6.54 -3.09
C ALA A 87 -5.61 7.64 -3.88
N ARG A 88 -4.85 8.68 -4.26
CA ARG A 88 -5.33 9.73 -5.17
C ARG A 88 -5.63 9.16 -6.57
N PRO A 89 -6.71 9.60 -7.25
CA PRO A 89 -7.11 9.05 -8.55
C PRO A 89 -6.02 9.14 -9.64
N GLY A 90 -5.26 10.24 -9.68
CA GLY A 90 -4.17 10.45 -10.63
C GLY A 90 -2.86 9.74 -10.26
N GLY A 91 -2.86 8.91 -9.20
CA GLY A 91 -1.71 8.09 -8.83
C GLY A 91 -0.46 8.93 -8.55
N VAL A 92 0.71 8.40 -8.88
CA VAL A 92 2.00 9.07 -8.59
C VAL A 92 2.20 10.37 -9.39
N LEU A 93 1.38 10.60 -10.42
CA LEU A 93 1.38 11.84 -11.19
C LEU A 93 0.62 12.97 -10.47
N GLU A 94 -0.32 12.62 -9.58
CA GLU A 94 -1.04 13.57 -8.72
C GLU A 94 -0.35 13.74 -7.37
N ARG A 95 0.07 12.64 -6.72
CA ARG A 95 0.77 12.65 -5.43
C ARG A 95 1.93 11.66 -5.44
N ARG A 96 3.15 12.14 -5.22
CA ARG A 96 4.36 11.30 -5.11
C ARG A 96 4.45 10.58 -3.76
N GLY A 97 3.49 9.70 -3.48
CA GLY A 97 3.42 8.91 -2.25
C GLY A 97 3.52 7.40 -2.50
N HIS A 98 3.95 6.66 -1.48
CA HIS A 98 3.96 5.18 -1.53
C HIS A 98 2.56 4.58 -1.68
N THR A 99 1.54 5.26 -1.17
CA THR A 99 0.12 4.88 -1.36
C THR A 99 -0.23 4.83 -2.84
N GLU A 100 0.04 5.91 -3.57
CA GLU A 100 -0.22 5.99 -5.00
C GLU A 100 0.65 5.03 -5.80
N ALA A 101 1.96 4.96 -5.47
CA ALA A 101 2.90 4.09 -6.17
C ALA A 101 2.49 2.61 -6.08
N ALA A 102 2.01 2.17 -4.92
CA ALA A 102 1.59 0.79 -4.74
C ALA A 102 0.35 0.44 -5.59
N VAL A 103 -0.63 1.35 -5.66
CA VAL A 103 -1.82 1.17 -6.51
C VAL A 103 -1.45 1.18 -8.00
N ASP A 104 -0.58 2.08 -8.43
CA ASP A 104 -0.14 2.16 -9.82
C ASP A 104 0.68 0.93 -10.24
N LEU A 105 1.53 0.39 -9.36
CA LEU A 105 2.25 -0.86 -9.61
C LEU A 105 1.30 -2.05 -9.78
N CYS A 106 0.26 -2.17 -8.94
CA CYS A 106 -0.76 -3.20 -9.11
C CYS A 106 -1.45 -3.08 -10.49
N ARG A 107 -1.79 -1.85 -10.92
CA ARG A 107 -2.39 -1.61 -12.24
C ARG A 107 -1.47 -1.99 -13.39
N LEU A 108 -0.19 -1.58 -13.34
CA LEU A 108 0.82 -1.94 -14.33
C LEU A 108 1.02 -3.46 -14.44
N ALA A 109 0.87 -4.18 -13.32
CA ALA A 109 0.96 -5.62 -13.26
C ALA A 109 -0.35 -6.35 -13.69
N GLY A 110 -1.42 -5.62 -14.03
CA GLY A 110 -2.72 -6.22 -14.37
C GLY A 110 -3.42 -6.89 -13.19
N LEU A 111 -3.09 -6.49 -11.95
CA LEU A 111 -3.66 -7.02 -10.71
C LEU A 111 -4.78 -6.10 -10.19
N PRO A 112 -5.65 -6.59 -9.28
CA PRO A 112 -6.53 -5.73 -8.51
C PRO A 112 -5.73 -4.58 -7.87
N PRO A 113 -6.24 -3.34 -7.89
CA PRO A 113 -5.48 -2.14 -7.49
C PRO A 113 -5.34 -1.99 -5.97
N VAL A 114 -5.12 -3.09 -5.25
CA VAL A 114 -4.98 -3.15 -3.79
C VAL A 114 -3.63 -3.78 -3.45
N ALA A 115 -2.85 -3.07 -2.64
CA ALA A 115 -1.52 -3.50 -2.23
C ALA A 115 -1.45 -3.70 -0.71
N VAL A 116 -0.32 -4.24 -0.24
CA VAL A 116 0.09 -4.20 1.18
C VAL A 116 1.47 -3.56 1.24
N ILE A 117 1.61 -2.50 2.03
CA ILE A 117 2.88 -1.77 2.20
C ILE A 117 3.24 -1.63 3.68
N THR A 118 4.53 -1.44 3.93
CA THR A 118 5.12 -1.07 5.22
C THR A 118 6.44 -0.37 4.96
N GLU A 119 6.89 0.44 5.90
CA GLU A 119 8.20 1.06 5.88
C GLU A 119 9.24 0.09 6.45
N LEU A 120 10.38 -0.03 5.78
CA LEU A 120 11.47 -0.91 6.22
C LEU A 120 12.18 -0.33 7.43
N VAL A 121 12.34 -1.15 8.46
CA VAL A 121 13.07 -0.81 9.70
C VAL A 121 14.48 -1.41 9.62
N ASP A 122 15.45 -0.67 10.12
CA ASP A 122 16.81 -1.14 10.30
C ASP A 122 16.85 -2.04 11.55
N LEU A 123 17.01 -3.36 11.34
CA LEU A 123 17.01 -4.34 12.43
C LEU A 123 18.33 -4.38 13.18
N ASP A 124 19.39 -3.77 12.63
CA ASP A 124 20.70 -3.68 13.25
C ASP A 124 20.89 -2.37 14.02
N ASP A 125 19.96 -1.41 13.86
CA ASP A 125 19.90 -0.19 14.64
C ASP A 125 19.18 -0.43 15.98
N PRO A 126 19.88 -0.38 17.13
CA PRO A 126 19.26 -0.61 18.43
C PRO A 126 18.21 0.45 18.80
N ASP A 127 18.26 1.62 18.16
CA ASP A 127 17.28 2.70 18.37
C ASP A 127 16.05 2.55 17.46
N GLY A 128 16.01 1.52 16.59
CA GLY A 128 14.87 1.21 15.72
C GLY A 128 14.70 2.18 14.55
N GLY A 129 15.80 2.71 14.02
CA GLY A 129 15.79 3.59 12.87
C GLY A 129 15.24 2.94 11.59
N MET A 130 15.00 3.78 10.58
CA MET A 130 14.49 3.32 9.28
C MET A 130 15.64 2.93 8.35
N LEU A 131 15.46 1.86 7.57
CA LEU A 131 16.41 1.43 6.55
C LEU A 131 16.43 2.44 5.39
N ARG A 132 17.61 2.81 4.89
CA ARG A 132 17.76 3.88 3.87
C ARG A 132 18.77 3.54 2.77
N GLY A 133 18.58 4.16 1.60
CA GLY A 133 19.59 4.25 0.54
C GLY A 133 20.18 2.89 0.14
N ALA A 134 21.51 2.78 0.22
CA ALA A 134 22.23 1.56 -0.17
C ALA A 134 21.82 0.32 0.64
N ALA A 135 21.40 0.48 1.89
CA ALA A 135 20.95 -0.66 2.71
C ALA A 135 19.62 -1.24 2.21
N VAL A 136 18.70 -0.40 1.71
CA VAL A 136 17.47 -0.86 1.05
C VAL A 136 17.80 -1.63 -0.23
N VAL A 137 18.79 -1.15 -1.01
CA VAL A 137 19.25 -1.84 -2.23
C VAL A 137 19.88 -3.20 -1.90
N ALA A 138 20.69 -3.26 -0.84
CA ALA A 138 21.29 -4.51 -0.37
C ALA A 138 20.24 -5.53 0.08
N LEU A 139 19.26 -5.09 0.89
CA LEU A 139 18.14 -5.94 1.33
C LEU A 139 17.30 -6.43 0.14
N GLY A 140 17.07 -5.56 -0.84
CA GLY A 140 16.38 -5.92 -2.07
C GLY A 140 17.12 -7.01 -2.85
N ALA A 141 18.44 -6.91 -2.98
CA ALA A 141 19.26 -7.92 -3.62
C ALA A 141 19.26 -9.27 -2.85
N GLU A 142 19.33 -9.23 -1.51
CA GLU A 142 19.29 -10.42 -0.65
C GLU A 142 17.99 -11.22 -0.82
N HIS A 143 16.86 -10.53 -0.93
CA HIS A 143 15.53 -11.14 -1.00
C HIS A 143 14.94 -11.21 -2.42
N GLU A 144 15.74 -10.93 -3.45
CA GLU A 144 15.31 -10.91 -4.85
C GLU A 144 14.11 -9.97 -5.11
N LEU A 145 14.07 -8.85 -4.39
CA LEU A 145 13.04 -7.82 -4.51
C LEU A 145 13.54 -6.65 -5.38
N PRO A 146 12.82 -6.31 -6.47
CA PRO A 146 13.14 -5.13 -7.25
C PRO A 146 13.04 -3.86 -6.41
N VAL A 147 14.05 -3.00 -6.52
CA VAL A 147 14.07 -1.69 -5.86
C VAL A 147 13.92 -0.61 -6.92
N ILE A 148 12.87 0.19 -6.79
CA ILE A 148 12.59 1.35 -7.65
C ILE A 148 12.27 2.57 -6.79
N THR A 149 12.29 3.73 -7.43
CA THR A 149 11.86 5.01 -6.84
C THR A 149 10.50 5.43 -7.39
N ILE A 150 9.77 6.24 -6.61
CA ILE A 150 8.53 6.88 -7.07
C ILE A 150 8.78 7.72 -8.33
N ASP A 151 9.95 8.36 -8.42
CA ASP A 151 10.32 9.19 -9.58
C ASP A 151 10.52 8.37 -10.86
N GLN A 152 11.12 7.18 -10.76
CA GLN A 152 11.21 6.24 -11.88
C GLN A 152 9.82 5.79 -12.33
N LEU A 153 8.95 5.42 -11.41
CA LEU A 153 7.57 5.02 -11.72
C LEU A 153 6.80 6.16 -12.40
N ALA A 154 6.86 7.37 -11.84
CA ALA A 154 6.21 8.54 -12.41
C ALA A 154 6.74 8.88 -13.81
N THR A 155 8.04 8.69 -14.05
CA THR A 155 8.66 8.89 -15.37
C THR A 155 8.16 7.86 -16.37
N HIS A 156 8.14 6.58 -15.97
CA HIS A 156 7.62 5.50 -16.80
C HIS A 156 6.17 5.74 -17.23
N LEU A 157 5.30 6.13 -16.29
CA LEU A 157 3.89 6.40 -16.57
C LEU A 157 3.67 7.61 -17.51
N ARG A 158 4.51 8.66 -17.42
CA ARG A 158 4.46 9.78 -18.37
C ARG A 158 4.82 9.33 -19.78
N THR A 159 5.91 8.58 -19.93
CA THR A 159 6.38 8.13 -21.25
C THR A 159 5.43 7.11 -21.88
N ALA A 160 4.76 6.28 -21.09
CA ALA A 160 3.78 5.31 -21.58
C ALA A 160 2.46 5.97 -22.03
N ALA A 161 2.17 7.19 -21.55
CA ALA A 161 0.98 7.95 -21.92
C ALA A 161 1.19 8.82 -23.18
N GLU A 162 2.43 9.04 -23.62
CA GLU A 162 2.72 9.73 -24.89
C GLU A 162 2.48 8.76 -26.06
N PRO A 163 1.65 9.12 -27.06
CA PRO A 163 1.56 8.34 -28.29
C PRO A 163 2.93 8.35 -28.98
N PRO A 164 3.31 7.28 -29.71
CA PRO A 164 4.59 7.23 -30.41
C PRO A 164 4.71 8.47 -31.31
N SER A 165 5.75 9.28 -31.10
CA SER A 165 6.02 10.42 -31.97
C SER A 165 6.32 9.88 -33.37
N HIS A 166 5.39 10.03 -34.31
CA HIS A 166 5.70 9.92 -35.72
C HIS A 166 6.77 10.98 -36.03
N ARG A 167 8.02 10.54 -36.18
CA ARG A 167 9.05 11.29 -36.88
C ARG A 167 9.11 10.72 -38.29
N ASP A 168 8.69 11.55 -39.26
CA ASP A 168 8.96 11.38 -40.68
C ASP A 168 10.47 11.40 -40.97
#